data_AF-A0A371JSE9-F1
#
_entry.id   AF-A0A371JSE9-F1
#
_cell.length_a   1.000
_cell.length_b   1.000
_cell.length_c   1.000
_cell.angle_alpha   90.00
_cell.angle_beta   90.00
_cell.angle_gamma   90.00
#
_symmetry.space_group_name_H-M   'P 1'
#
loop_
_entity.id
_entity.type
_entity.pdbx_description
1 polymer ?
#
loop_
_entity_poly.entity_id
_entity_poly.type
_entity_poly.pdbx_seq_one_letter_code
_entity_poly.pdbx_strand_id
1 'polypeptide(L)'
;MPSEAINEQFTYRFSLLAEGLQTNRSDLFNLRVPNFIIMSSNKLLYRICLAFFSLAMLGAVINSIINYEIVVETFKNLGYPPHLIHLLGAAQVLGVMLLVLNKGQWFIEWVYAGFFLNLSLGFIAHLISDYGNGASAVFCLIPLLVTYIQYKRLESSEKIREDEKSFVWNRV
;
A
#
# COMPACT_ATOMS: atom_id res chain seq x y z
N MET A 1 16.56 16.26 -69.56
CA MET A 1 16.06 16.87 -68.32
C MET A 1 15.84 15.79 -67.25
N PRO A 2 16.89 15.26 -66.58
CA PRO A 2 16.77 14.24 -65.52
C PRO A 2 17.18 14.72 -64.11
N SER A 3 17.81 15.90 -63.97
CA SER A 3 18.34 16.40 -62.70
C SER A 3 17.29 17.03 -61.79
N GLU A 4 16.21 17.59 -62.35
CA GLU A 4 15.11 18.19 -61.57
C GLU A 4 14.27 17.13 -60.86
N ALA A 5 13.98 16.01 -61.52
CA ALA A 5 13.19 14.91 -60.94
C ALA A 5 13.86 14.27 -59.71
N ILE A 6 15.20 14.20 -59.69
CA ILE A 6 15.95 13.65 -58.56
C ILE A 6 15.88 14.60 -57.35
N ASN A 7 15.94 15.92 -57.57
CA ASN A 7 15.84 16.90 -56.50
C ASN A 7 14.44 16.97 -55.89
N GLU A 8 13.39 16.86 -56.70
CA GLU A 8 12.02 16.81 -56.18
C GLU A 8 11.76 15.54 -55.36
N GLN A 9 12.25 14.38 -55.83
CA GLN A 9 12.10 13.13 -55.10
C GLN A 9 12.89 13.14 -53.79
N PHE A 10 14.07 13.76 -53.75
CA PHE A 10 14.84 13.91 -52.54
C PHE A 10 14.16 14.86 -51.54
N THR A 11 13.66 16.00 -52.03
CA THR A 11 12.94 16.99 -51.21
C THR A 11 11.66 16.40 -50.61
N TYR A 12 10.91 15.62 -51.38
CA TYR A 12 9.71 14.93 -50.92
C TYR A 12 10.00 13.84 -49.88
N ARG A 13 11.08 13.06 -50.07
CA ARG A 13 11.50 12.06 -49.08
C ARG A 13 12.03 12.69 -47.81
N PHE A 14 12.70 13.85 -47.91
CA PHE A 14 13.15 14.61 -46.76
C PHE A 14 11.99 15.25 -46.00
N SER A 15 10.95 15.74 -46.69
CA SER A 15 9.75 16.27 -46.03
C SER A 15 8.98 15.17 -45.29
N LEU A 16 8.82 13.99 -45.90
CA LEU A 16 8.20 12.83 -45.25
C LEU A 16 8.99 12.31 -44.04
N LEU A 17 10.32 12.31 -44.11
CA LEU A 17 11.17 11.96 -42.96
C LEU A 17 11.11 13.01 -41.85
N ALA A 18 11.05 14.30 -42.21
CA ALA A 18 10.91 15.39 -41.24
C ALA A 18 9.54 15.35 -40.54
N GLU A 19 8.47 15.02 -41.26
CA GLU A 19 7.13 14.84 -40.72
C GLU A 19 7.04 13.60 -39.80
N GLY A 20 7.70 12.51 -40.17
CA GLY A 20 7.86 11.31 -39.32
C GLY A 20 8.75 11.50 -38.09
N LEU A 21 9.55 12.57 -38.03
CA LEU A 21 10.34 12.98 -36.85
C LEU A 21 9.66 14.10 -36.04
N GLN A 22 8.64 14.76 -36.61
CA GLN A 22 7.80 15.76 -35.96
C GLN A 22 6.65 15.14 -35.15
N THR A 23 6.62 13.82 -34.95
CA THR A 23 5.68 13.19 -34.01
C THR A 23 5.89 13.83 -32.65
N ASN A 24 4.86 14.47 -32.11
CA ASN A 24 5.01 15.25 -30.89
C ASN A 24 5.37 14.29 -29.74
N ARG A 25 6.24 14.72 -28.82
CA ARG A 25 6.60 13.88 -27.65
C ARG A 25 5.35 13.50 -26.83
N SER A 26 4.29 14.30 -26.92
CA SER A 26 2.96 14.00 -26.37
C SER A 26 2.26 12.82 -27.05
N ASP A 27 2.52 12.57 -28.34
CA ASP A 27 1.90 11.48 -29.11
C ASP A 27 2.53 10.13 -28.74
N LEU A 28 3.83 10.11 -28.43
CA LEU A 28 4.52 8.95 -27.84
C LEU A 28 4.02 8.65 -26.40
N PHE A 29 3.57 9.66 -25.66
CA PHE A 29 2.90 9.48 -24.36
C PHE A 29 1.45 8.99 -24.48
N ASN A 30 0.85 9.09 -25.67
CA ASN A 30 -0.50 8.63 -25.98
C ASN A 30 -0.52 7.19 -26.53
N LEU A 31 0.65 6.54 -26.65
CA LEU A 31 0.71 5.08 -26.60
C LEU A 31 0.13 4.68 -25.25
N ARG A 32 -1.11 4.20 -25.30
CA ARG A 32 -1.97 3.77 -24.20
C ARG A 32 -1.22 2.87 -23.23
N VAL A 33 -0.40 3.47 -22.38
CA VAL A 33 0.08 2.84 -21.17
C VAL A 33 -1.19 2.48 -20.41
N PRO A 34 -1.45 1.19 -20.17
CA PRO A 34 -2.70 0.78 -19.56
C PRO A 34 -2.86 1.58 -18.27
N ASN A 35 -4.07 2.10 -18.02
CA ASN A 35 -4.45 2.87 -16.81
C ASN A 35 -4.06 2.17 -15.49
N PHE A 36 -3.66 0.90 -15.54
CA PHE A 36 -3.04 0.17 -14.44
C PHE A 36 -1.74 0.80 -13.92
N ILE A 37 -0.98 1.53 -14.75
CA ILE A 37 0.34 2.07 -14.37
C ILE A 37 0.25 3.45 -13.70
N ILE A 38 -0.77 4.27 -13.98
CA ILE A 38 -0.87 5.63 -13.45
C ILE A 38 -1.85 5.68 -12.28
N MET A 39 -1.41 5.16 -11.14
CA MET A 39 -2.05 5.42 -9.85
C MET A 39 -1.38 6.65 -9.22
N SER A 40 -2.15 7.52 -8.56
CA SER A 40 -1.52 8.64 -7.84
C SER A 40 -0.48 8.10 -6.86
N SER A 41 0.72 8.71 -6.81
CA SER A 41 1.85 8.20 -6.02
C SER A 41 1.45 7.88 -4.58
N ASN A 42 0.51 8.68 -4.05
CA ASN A 42 -0.11 8.50 -2.75
C ASN A 42 -0.90 7.18 -2.59
N LYS A 43 -1.71 6.79 -3.58
CA LYS A 43 -2.48 5.53 -3.55
C LYS A 43 -1.59 4.31 -3.74
N LEU A 44 -0.55 4.43 -4.57
CA LEU A 44 0.44 3.37 -4.75
C LEU A 44 1.22 3.09 -3.47
N LEU A 45 1.74 4.14 -2.83
CA LEU A 45 2.45 4.03 -1.56
C LEU A 45 1.57 3.40 -0.49
N TYR A 46 0.30 3.82 -0.37
CA TYR A 46 -0.66 3.19 0.54
C TYR A 46 -0.76 1.67 0.31
N ARG A 47 -0.99 1.24 -0.93
CA ARG A 47 -1.17 -0.19 -1.25
C ARG A 47 0.10 -1.01 -1.02
N ILE A 48 1.28 -0.46 -1.34
CA ILE A 48 2.57 -1.13 -1.10
C ILE A 48 2.80 -1.28 0.40
N CYS A 49 2.66 -0.20 1.18
CA CYS A 49 2.85 -0.27 2.62
C CYS A 49 1.81 -1.19 3.29
N LEU A 50 0.57 -1.19 2.81
CA LEU A 50 -0.50 -2.07 3.30
C LEU A 50 -0.19 -3.54 3.02
N ALA A 51 0.26 -3.85 1.80
CA ALA A 51 0.66 -5.21 1.43
C ALA A 51 1.85 -5.69 2.26
N PHE A 52 2.87 -4.84 2.42
CA PHE A 52 4.04 -5.14 3.24
C PHE A 52 3.67 -5.40 4.71
N PHE A 53 2.87 -4.50 5.31
CA PHE A 53 2.39 -4.67 6.68
C PHE A 53 1.56 -5.96 6.84
N SER A 54 0.62 -6.20 5.93
CA SER A 54 -0.23 -7.39 5.95
C SER A 54 0.60 -8.68 5.85
N LEU A 55 1.60 -8.69 4.98
CA LEU A 55 2.50 -9.83 4.82
C LEU A 55 3.35 -10.07 6.08
N ALA A 56 3.87 -9.01 6.70
CA ALA A 56 4.61 -9.11 7.95
C ALA A 56 3.74 -9.68 9.08
N MET A 57 2.49 -9.23 9.20
CA MET A 57 1.56 -9.72 10.22
C MET A 57 1.16 -11.18 9.98
N LEU A 58 0.86 -11.57 8.73
CA LEU A 58 0.58 -12.97 8.40
C LEU A 58 1.81 -13.85 8.61
N GLY A 59 3.01 -13.36 8.28
CA GLY A 59 4.27 -14.05 8.55
C GLY A 59 4.48 -14.32 10.05
N ALA A 60 4.13 -13.35 10.90
CA ALA A 60 4.18 -13.53 12.35
C ALA A 60 3.20 -14.62 12.84
N VAL A 61 1.98 -14.65 12.31
CA VAL A 61 0.99 -15.69 12.62
C VAL A 61 1.47 -17.06 12.14
N ILE A 62 1.96 -17.15 10.91
CA ILE A 62 2.52 -18.41 10.36
C ILE A 62 3.69 -18.89 11.22
N ASN A 63 4.60 -17.99 11.62
CA ASN A 63 5.70 -18.32 12.52
C ASN A 63 5.21 -18.86 13.87
N SER A 64 4.12 -18.30 14.42
CA SER A 64 3.54 -18.81 15.66
C SER A 64 2.95 -20.22 15.55
N ILE A 65 2.61 -20.66 14.34
CA ILE A 65 2.09 -22.01 14.08
C ILE A 65 3.25 -22.99 13.79
N ILE A 66 4.19 -22.59 12.93
CA ILE A 66 5.32 -23.44 12.54
C ILE A 66 6.30 -23.62 13.71
N ASN A 67 6.66 -22.53 14.38
CA ASN A 67 7.63 -22.50 15.47
C ASN A 67 6.91 -22.36 16.82
N TYR A 68 5.81 -23.08 17.01
CA TYR A 68 4.93 -22.93 18.17
C TYR A 68 5.66 -23.09 19.51
N GLU A 69 6.54 -24.09 19.64
CA GLU A 69 7.28 -24.34 20.89
C GLU A 69 8.16 -23.15 21.31
N ILE A 70 8.89 -22.56 20.35
CA ILE A 70 9.76 -21.39 20.57
C ILE A 70 8.93 -20.16 20.97
N VAL A 71 7.77 -19.97 20.32
CA VAL A 71 6.87 -18.86 20.65
C VAL A 71 6.24 -19.05 22.03
N VAL A 72 5.85 -20.27 22.38
CA VAL A 72 5.35 -20.61 23.72
C VAL A 72 6.40 -20.35 24.79
N GLU A 73 7.65 -20.73 24.56
CA GLU A 73 8.75 -20.44 25.48
C GLU A 73 8.95 -18.93 25.66
N THR A 74 8.96 -18.17 24.57
CA THR A 74 9.01 -16.70 24.60
C THR A 74 7.85 -16.11 25.42
N PHE A 75 6.62 -16.58 25.19
CA PHE A 75 5.44 -16.11 25.94
C PHE A 75 5.50 -16.46 27.42
N LYS A 76 5.99 -17.67 27.78
CA LYS A 76 6.21 -18.06 29.18
C LYS A 76 7.26 -17.18 29.85
N ASN A 77 8.35 -16.86 29.16
CA ASN A 77 9.40 -15.98 29.67
C ASN A 77 8.90 -14.53 29.86
N LEU A 78 7.95 -14.10 29.02
CA LEU A 78 7.23 -12.82 29.15
C LEU A 78 6.15 -12.85 30.26
N GLY A 79 5.86 -14.00 30.87
CA GLY A 79 4.82 -14.15 31.89
C GLY A 79 3.40 -14.32 31.34
N TYR A 80 3.24 -14.56 30.04
CA TYR A 80 1.95 -14.74 29.39
C TYR A 80 1.58 -16.21 29.21
N PRO A 81 0.30 -16.58 29.41
CA PRO A 81 -0.13 -17.94 29.16
C PRO A 81 -0.21 -18.27 27.65
N PRO A 82 0.03 -19.53 27.24
CA PRO A 82 0.18 -19.92 25.83
C PRO A 82 -1.11 -19.83 25.00
N HIS A 83 -2.29 -19.84 25.62
CA HIS A 83 -3.55 -19.69 24.89
C HIS A 83 -3.71 -18.31 24.23
N LEU A 84 -3.01 -17.28 24.72
CA LEU A 84 -2.98 -15.95 24.10
C LEU A 84 -2.45 -16.00 22.66
N ILE A 85 -1.53 -16.91 22.35
CA ILE A 85 -0.92 -17.03 21.01
C ILE A 85 -2.01 -17.28 19.95
N HIS A 86 -2.93 -18.21 20.22
CA HIS A 86 -4.02 -18.54 19.31
C HIS A 86 -5.04 -17.41 19.19
N LEU A 87 -5.36 -16.76 20.31
CA LEU A 87 -6.29 -15.62 20.32
C LEU A 87 -5.73 -14.43 19.52
N LEU A 88 -4.47 -14.09 19.77
CA LEU A 88 -3.74 -13.04 19.04
C LEU A 88 -3.63 -13.39 17.55
N GLY A 89 -3.25 -14.62 17.23
CA GLY A 89 -3.15 -15.09 15.84
C GLY A 89 -4.48 -14.96 15.09
N ALA A 90 -5.58 -15.39 15.68
CA ALA A 90 -6.92 -15.24 15.10
C ALA A 90 -7.31 -13.77 14.91
N ALA A 91 -7.07 -12.93 15.93
CA ALA A 91 -7.34 -11.49 15.86
C ALA A 91 -6.51 -10.78 14.78
N GLN A 92 -5.23 -11.14 14.62
CA GLN A 92 -4.36 -10.59 13.58
C GLN A 92 -4.84 -10.95 12.17
N VAL A 93 -5.25 -12.21 11.95
CA VAL A 93 -5.78 -12.64 10.64
C VAL A 93 -7.07 -11.88 10.31
N LEU A 94 -8.00 -11.78 11.26
CA LEU A 94 -9.24 -11.01 11.09
C LEU A 94 -8.96 -9.53 10.83
N GLY A 95 -8.02 -8.94 11.57
CA GLY A 95 -7.61 -7.55 11.39
C GLY A 95 -7.05 -7.31 9.99
N VAL A 96 -6.12 -8.15 9.52
CA VAL A 96 -5.56 -8.05 8.16
C VAL A 96 -6.66 -8.20 7.10
N MET A 97 -7.58 -9.15 7.28
CA MET A 97 -8.70 -9.36 6.36
C MET A 97 -9.58 -8.10 6.25
N LEU A 98 -9.95 -7.50 7.38
CA LEU A 98 -10.75 -6.27 7.40
C LEU A 98 -10.00 -5.09 6.77
N LEU A 99 -8.69 -4.98 7.02
CA LEU A 99 -7.84 -3.92 6.46
C LEU A 99 -7.76 -4.01 4.94
N VAL A 100 -7.61 -5.22 4.40
CA VAL A 100 -7.54 -5.46 2.94
C VAL A 100 -8.90 -5.27 2.28
N LEU A 101 -9.99 -5.70 2.93
CA LEU A 101 -11.34 -5.51 2.42
C LEU A 101 -11.76 -4.03 2.41
N ASN A 102 -11.20 -3.22 3.31
CA ASN A 102 -11.43 -1.78 3.43
C ASN A 102 -12.95 -1.43 3.44
N LYS A 103 -13.75 -2.22 4.18
CA LYS A 103 -15.21 -2.07 4.27
C LYS A 103 -15.61 -1.40 5.58
N GLY A 104 -16.09 -0.16 5.47
CA GLY A 104 -16.66 0.60 6.59
C GLY A 104 -15.59 1.34 7.41
N GLN A 105 -15.65 2.67 7.38
CA GLN A 105 -14.67 3.55 8.03
C GLN A 105 -14.51 3.27 9.52
N TRP A 106 -15.63 3.01 10.20
CA TRP A 106 -15.63 2.71 11.63
C TRP A 106 -14.81 1.45 11.97
N PHE A 107 -15.03 0.35 11.26
CA PHE A 107 -14.30 -0.91 11.52
C PHE A 107 -12.81 -0.78 11.24
N ILE A 108 -12.44 -0.04 10.20
CA ILE A 108 -11.03 0.16 9.83
C ILE A 108 -10.27 0.91 10.92
N GLU A 109 -10.86 1.95 11.51
CA GLU A 109 -10.22 2.70 12.60
C GLU A 109 -9.99 1.82 13.83
N TRP A 110 -10.94 0.95 14.18
CA TRP A 110 -10.75 -0.03 15.26
C TRP A 110 -9.66 -1.06 14.96
N VAL A 111 -9.55 -1.51 13.71
CA VAL A 111 -8.48 -2.44 13.31
C VAL A 111 -7.11 -1.76 13.44
N TYR A 112 -6.96 -0.52 12.97
CA TYR A 112 -5.72 0.24 13.15
C TYR A 112 -5.38 0.43 14.63
N ALA A 113 -6.36 0.78 15.47
CA ALA A 113 -6.17 0.92 16.92
C ALA A 113 -5.76 -0.41 17.58
N GLY A 114 -6.40 -1.51 17.21
CA GLY A 114 -6.08 -2.85 17.72
C GLY A 114 -4.65 -3.26 17.39
N PHE A 115 -4.21 -3.08 16.15
CA PHE A 115 -2.83 -3.37 15.76
C PHE A 115 -1.82 -2.46 16.46
N PHE A 116 -2.14 -1.17 16.60
CA PHE A 116 -1.28 -0.22 17.30
C PHE A 116 -1.09 -0.60 18.77
N LEU A 117 -2.19 -0.95 19.47
CA LEU A 117 -2.13 -1.40 20.86
C LEU A 117 -1.37 -2.71 20.99
N ASN A 118 -1.63 -3.68 20.11
CA ASN A 118 -0.93 -4.97 20.13
C ASN A 118 0.59 -4.80 19.98
N LEU A 119 1.05 -4.02 19.00
CA LEU A 119 2.47 -3.77 18.77
C LEU A 119 3.10 -2.96 19.91
N SER A 120 2.39 -1.97 20.45
CA SER A 120 2.87 -1.16 21.58
C SER A 120 3.00 -1.97 22.86
N LEU A 121 2.00 -2.81 23.17
CA LEU A 121 2.03 -3.70 24.33
C LEU A 121 3.11 -4.77 24.19
N GLY A 122 3.29 -5.34 22.99
CA GLY A 122 4.38 -6.28 22.71
C GLY A 122 5.75 -5.64 22.88
N PHE A 123 5.91 -4.39 22.42
CA PHE A 123 7.14 -3.62 22.64
C PHE A 123 7.40 -3.38 24.13
N ILE A 124 6.40 -2.91 24.88
CA ILE A 124 6.51 -2.70 26.33
C ILE A 124 6.83 -4.01 27.05
N ALA A 125 6.20 -5.13 26.67
CA ALA A 125 6.47 -6.43 27.26
C ALA A 125 7.95 -6.83 27.10
N HIS A 126 8.52 -6.64 25.90
CA HIS A 126 9.94 -6.87 25.64
C HIS A 126 10.88 -5.87 26.33
N LEU A 127 10.42 -4.67 26.67
CA LEU A 127 11.23 -3.74 27.48
C LEU A 127 11.25 -4.13 28.96
N ILE A 128 10.18 -4.76 29.46
CA ILE A 128 10.04 -5.13 30.88
C ILE A 128 10.67 -6.49 31.15
N SER A 129 10.52 -7.45 30.24
CA SER A 129 11.26 -8.71 30.30
C SER A 129 12.63 -8.46 29.68
N ASP A 130 13.74 -8.71 30.36
CA ASP A 130 15.11 -8.61 29.79
C ASP A 130 15.38 -9.58 28.60
N TYR A 131 14.32 -10.19 28.04
CA TYR A 131 14.31 -11.12 26.92
C TYR A 131 13.78 -10.48 25.63
N GLY A 132 14.71 -10.24 24.69
CA GLY A 132 14.42 -9.77 23.33
C GLY A 132 14.36 -8.25 23.18
N ASN A 133 14.68 -7.75 21.98
CA ASN A 133 14.88 -6.31 21.75
C ASN A 133 13.60 -5.56 21.32
N GLY A 134 12.43 -6.21 21.25
CA GLY A 134 11.18 -5.58 20.76
C GLY A 134 11.26 -4.97 19.34
N ALA A 135 12.38 -5.15 18.63
CA ALA A 135 12.71 -4.44 17.39
C ALA A 135 11.73 -4.78 16.26
N SER A 136 11.22 -6.02 16.24
CA SER A 136 10.19 -6.47 15.31
C SER A 136 8.88 -5.69 15.48
N ALA A 137 8.50 -5.36 16.72
CA ALA A 137 7.30 -4.58 17.00
C ALA A 137 7.43 -3.16 16.46
N VAL A 138 8.57 -2.50 16.71
CA VAL A 138 8.87 -1.15 16.17
C VAL A 138 8.90 -1.16 14.65
N PHE A 139 9.55 -2.17 14.05
CA PHE A 139 9.64 -2.31 12.59
C PHE A 139 8.28 -2.47 11.93
N CYS A 140 7.31 -3.12 12.57
CA CYS A 140 5.93 -3.24 12.07
C CYS A 140 5.05 -2.02 12.40
N LEU A 141 5.39 -1.27 13.46
CA LEU A 141 4.62 -0.10 13.89
C LEU A 141 4.80 1.09 12.92
N ILE A 142 5.99 1.27 12.35
CA ILE A 142 6.26 2.30 11.34
C ILE A 142 5.34 2.16 10.10
N PRO A 143 5.29 1.03 9.39
CA PRO A 143 4.42 0.87 8.22
C PRO A 143 2.93 0.92 8.59
N LEU A 144 2.53 0.53 9.82
CA LEU A 144 1.16 0.71 10.31
C LEU A 144 0.79 2.21 10.38
N LEU A 145 1.65 3.04 10.96
CA LEU A 145 1.39 4.49 11.06
C LEU A 145 1.38 5.16 9.69
N VAL A 146 2.31 4.79 8.80
CA VAL A 146 2.37 5.31 7.43
C VAL A 146 1.09 4.95 6.67
N THR A 147 0.64 3.69 6.76
CA THR A 147 -0.60 3.27 6.10
C THR A 147 -1.83 3.97 6.67
N TYR A 148 -1.89 4.20 7.98
CA TYR A 148 -2.97 4.94 8.62
C TYR A 148 -3.04 6.40 8.15
N ILE A 149 -1.92 7.12 8.17
CA ILE A 149 -1.87 8.52 7.70
C ILE A 149 -2.34 8.59 6.25
N GLN A 150 -1.87 7.65 5.42
CA GLN A 150 -2.22 7.63 4.02
C GLN A 150 -3.69 7.25 3.79
N TYR A 151 -4.25 6.34 4.57
CA TYR A 151 -5.67 6.01 4.57
C TYR A 151 -6.53 7.25 4.83
N LYS A 152 -6.25 8.03 5.88
CA LYS A 152 -7.01 9.26 6.19
C LYS A 152 -6.92 10.32 5.08
N ARG A 153 -5.78 10.41 4.39
CA ARG A 153 -5.61 11.32 3.24
C ARG A 153 -6.45 10.91 2.02
N LEU A 154 -6.61 9.61 1.79
CA LEU A 154 -7.41 9.09 0.69
C LEU A 154 -8.91 9.27 0.96
N GLU A 155 -9.32 9.02 2.21
CA GLU A 155 -10.70 9.20 2.68
C GLU A 155 -11.17 10.66 2.53
N SER A 156 -10.35 11.63 2.94
CA SER A 156 -10.70 13.05 2.81
C SER A 156 -10.83 13.48 1.34
N SER A 157 -9.92 13.01 0.49
CA SER A 157 -9.95 13.29 -0.96
C SER A 157 -11.18 12.70 -1.64
N GLU A 158 -11.61 11.52 -1.20
CA GLU A 158 -12.82 10.87 -1.69
C GLU A 158 -14.07 11.62 -1.29
N LYS A 159 -14.15 12.04 -0.02
CA LYS A 159 -15.28 12.83 0.50
C LYS A 159 -15.45 14.16 -0.25
N ILE A 160 -14.37 14.92 -0.43
CA ILE A 160 -14.39 16.20 -1.18
C ILE A 160 -14.93 15.99 -2.60
N ARG A 161 -14.49 14.92 -3.27
CA ARG A 161 -14.91 14.61 -4.65
C ARG A 161 -16.40 14.24 -4.73
N GLU A 162 -16.92 13.51 -3.75
CA GLU A 162 -18.35 13.20 -3.70
C GLU A 162 -19.19 14.44 -3.38
N ASP A 163 -18.74 15.30 -2.46
CA ASP A 163 -19.37 16.58 -2.15
C ASP A 163 -19.42 17.47 -3.40
N GLU A 164 -18.31 17.58 -4.15
CA GLU A 164 -18.23 18.33 -5.41
C GLU A 164 -19.23 17.81 -6.47
N LYS A 165 -19.29 16.49 -6.66
CA LYS A 165 -20.25 15.87 -7.59
C LYS A 165 -21.69 16.21 -7.21
N SER A 166 -22.04 16.04 -5.93
CA SER A 166 -23.40 16.33 -5.44
C SER A 166 -23.79 17.80 -5.62
N PHE A 167 -22.83 18.72 -5.42
CA PHE A 167 -23.01 20.14 -5.66
C PHE A 167 -23.24 20.47 -7.14
N VAL A 168 -22.53 19.80 -8.06
CA VAL A 168 -22.73 19.96 -9.50
C VAL A 168 -24.12 19.47 -9.93
N TRP A 169 -24.54 18.28 -9.47
CA TRP A 169 -25.87 17.74 -9.79
C TRP A 169 -27.02 18.61 -9.26
N ASN A 170 -26.87 19.25 -8.11
CA ASN A 170 -27.89 20.15 -7.55
C ASN A 170 -28.03 21.49 -8.29
N ARG A 171 -27.12 21.82 -9.23
CA ARG A 171 -27.14 23.08 -10.00
C ARG A 171 -27.61 22.92 -11.45
N VAL A 172 -27.93 21.70 -11.90
CA VAL A 172 -28.47 21.39 -13.24
C VAL A 172 -29.93 20.97 -13.08
#